data_AF-D5U1F1-F1
#
_entry.id   AF-D5U1F1-F1
#
_cell.length_a   1.000
_cell.length_b   1.000
_cell.length_c   1.000
_cell.angle_alpha   90.00
_cell.angle_beta   90.00
_cell.angle_gamma   90.00
#
_symmetry.space_group_name_H-M   'P 1'
#
loop_
_entity.id
_entity.type
_entity.pdbx_description
1 polymer ?
#
loop_
_entity_poly.entity_id
_entity_poly.type
_entity_poly.pdbx_seq_one_letter_code
_entity_poly.pdbx_strand_id
1 'polypeptide(L)'
;MEKEMEKMKNEIISLIDESKLPIVKEAFYSNPEVEAVMERLYDQWEKNNHAGIPLDYATHEELLLLYKVAKEVVDSPHGELSRARMRRAMGLSEKGDEKKSLWKKLFKKG
;
A
#
# COMPACT_ATOMS: atom_id res chain seq x y z
N MET A 1 1.90 9.71 -21.26
CA MET A 1 1.92 8.31 -20.81
C MET A 1 3.09 8.01 -19.88
N GLU A 2 4.33 7.85 -20.35
CA GLU A 2 5.46 7.44 -19.45
C GLU A 2 5.73 8.46 -18.32
N LYS A 3 5.78 9.76 -18.66
CA LYS A 3 5.92 10.85 -17.68
C LYS A 3 4.79 10.94 -16.65
N GLU A 4 3.58 10.52 -17.01
CA GLU A 4 2.43 10.55 -16.09
C GLU A 4 2.49 9.41 -15.08
N MET A 5 2.94 8.23 -15.53
CA MET A 5 3.16 7.09 -14.64
C MET A 5 4.29 7.35 -13.66
N GLU A 6 5.42 7.91 -14.12
CA GLU A 6 6.51 8.33 -13.23
C GLU A 6 6.05 9.37 -12.21
N LYS A 7 5.24 10.34 -12.64
CA LYS A 7 4.67 11.35 -11.73
C LYS A 7 3.79 10.71 -10.67
N MET A 8 2.88 9.80 -11.06
CA MET A 8 2.03 9.08 -10.12
C MET A 8 2.85 8.20 -9.16
N LYS A 9 3.89 7.51 -9.64
CA LYS A 9 4.80 6.73 -8.79
C LYS A 9 5.45 7.61 -7.72
N ASN A 10 6.04 8.72 -8.14
CA ASN A 10 6.69 9.67 -7.22
C ASN A 10 5.69 10.27 -6.24
N GLU A 11 4.47 10.61 -6.67
CA GLU A 11 3.44 11.10 -5.76
C GLU A 11 2.99 10.02 -4.75
N ILE A 12 2.80 8.77 -5.15
CA ILE A 12 2.46 7.68 -4.22
C ILE A 12 3.55 7.50 -3.16
N ILE A 13 4.81 7.46 -3.59
CA ILE A 13 5.97 7.33 -2.69
C ILE A 13 6.01 8.51 -1.72
N SER A 14 5.79 9.74 -2.20
CA SER A 14 5.81 10.92 -1.34
C SER A 14 4.63 10.99 -0.36
N LEU A 15 3.43 10.61 -0.82
CA LEU A 15 2.21 10.64 -0.01
C LEU A 15 2.17 9.55 1.06
N ILE A 16 2.72 8.37 0.75
CA ILE A 16 2.66 7.20 1.62
C ILE A 16 4.01 6.94 2.28
N ASP A 17 5.06 6.69 1.52
CA ASP A 17 6.34 6.22 2.06
C ASP A 17 7.15 7.34 2.75
N GLU A 18 7.15 8.55 2.19
CA GLU A 18 7.73 9.73 2.85
C GLU A 18 6.80 10.33 3.92
N SER A 19 5.58 9.79 4.07
CA SER A 19 4.65 10.26 5.08
C SER A 19 5.21 10.08 6.48
N LYS A 20 5.26 11.19 7.23
CA LYS A 20 5.66 11.20 8.64
C LYS A 20 4.64 10.54 9.57
N LEU A 21 3.45 10.22 9.06
CA LEU A 21 2.32 9.68 9.82
C LEU A 21 2.21 8.17 9.57
N PRO A 22 2.53 7.31 10.56
CA PRO A 22 2.40 5.85 10.42
C PRO A 22 0.98 5.40 10.04
N ILE A 23 -0.03 6.12 10.54
CA ILE A 23 -1.45 5.83 10.27
C ILE A 23 -1.83 5.95 8.78
N VAL A 24 -1.14 6.82 8.03
CA VAL A 24 -1.36 6.97 6.57
C VAL A 24 -0.88 5.72 5.85
N LYS A 25 0.31 5.21 6.23
CA LYS A 25 0.85 3.95 5.70
C LYS A 25 -0.08 2.78 6.03
N GLU A 26 -0.50 2.67 7.29
CA GLU A 26 -1.41 1.60 7.71
C GLU A 26 -2.75 1.66 6.97
N ALA A 27 -3.34 2.84 6.77
CA ALA A 27 -4.60 2.99 6.04
C ALA A 27 -4.48 2.59 4.57
N PHE A 28 -3.37 2.96 3.93
CA PHE A 28 -3.09 2.63 2.55
C PHE A 28 -2.95 1.11 2.36
N TYR A 29 -2.08 0.46 3.14
CA TYR A 29 -1.84 -0.98 3.05
C TYR A 29 -2.99 -1.83 3.62
N SER A 30 -3.92 -1.25 4.39
CA SER A 30 -5.13 -1.96 4.85
C SER A 30 -6.24 -2.02 3.79
N ASN A 31 -6.07 -1.35 2.64
CA ASN A 31 -7.05 -1.42 1.56
C ASN A 31 -6.86 -2.74 0.79
N PRO A 32 -7.89 -3.62 0.70
CA PRO A 32 -7.76 -4.92 0.04
C PRO A 32 -7.44 -4.82 -1.45
N GLU A 33 -7.85 -3.76 -2.14
CA GLU A 33 -7.51 -3.53 -3.54
C GLU A 33 -6.03 -3.16 -3.70
N VAL A 34 -5.51 -2.33 -2.78
CA VAL A 34 -4.08 -1.99 -2.73
C VAL A 34 -3.25 -3.22 -2.39
N GLU A 35 -3.68 -4.02 -1.41
CA GLU A 35 -3.01 -5.25 -1.01
C GLU A 35 -2.91 -6.24 -2.18
N ALA A 36 -4.00 -6.49 -2.89
CA ALA A 36 -4.02 -7.39 -4.05
C ALA A 36 -3.11 -6.91 -5.19
N VAL A 37 -3.11 -5.60 -5.47
CA VAL A 37 -2.20 -5.01 -6.47
C VAL A 37 -0.76 -5.17 -6.01
N MET A 38 -0.42 -4.73 -4.80
CA MET A 38 0.94 -4.79 -4.28
C MET A 38 1.48 -6.21 -4.21
N GLU A 39 0.69 -7.19 -3.78
CA GLU A 39 1.06 -8.62 -3.78
C GLU A 39 1.47 -9.06 -5.18
N ARG A 40 0.65 -8.76 -6.20
CA ARG A 40 0.96 -9.07 -7.59
C ARG A 40 2.25 -8.39 -8.08
N LEU A 41 2.48 -7.13 -7.68
CA LEU A 41 3.68 -6.37 -8.03
C LEU A 41 4.94 -6.95 -7.39
N TYR A 42 4.85 -7.34 -6.12
CA TYR A 42 5.94 -8.02 -5.41
C TYR A 42 6.25 -9.36 -6.07
N ASP A 43 5.25 -10.15 -6.39
CA ASP A 43 5.39 -11.41 -7.13
C ASP A 43 6.15 -11.22 -8.45
N GLN A 44 5.82 -10.16 -9.20
CA GLN A 44 6.50 -9.82 -10.45
C GLN A 44 7.94 -9.36 -10.19
N TRP A 45 8.15 -8.55 -9.16
CA TRP A 45 9.47 -8.06 -8.78
C TRP A 45 10.39 -9.21 -8.34
N GLU A 46 9.90 -10.15 -7.54
CA GLU A 46 10.62 -11.37 -7.14
C GLU A 46 10.96 -12.24 -8.36
N LYS A 47 10.00 -12.47 -9.26
CA LYS A 47 10.22 -13.21 -10.51
C LYS A 47 11.25 -12.54 -11.43
N ASN A 48 11.41 -11.23 -11.33
CA ASN A 48 12.38 -10.45 -12.09
C ASN A 48 13.67 -10.13 -11.30
N ASN A 49 14.03 -10.97 -10.32
CA ASN A 49 15.27 -10.84 -9.52
C ASN A 49 15.41 -9.50 -8.78
N HIS A 50 14.28 -8.94 -8.33
CA HIS A 50 14.24 -7.66 -7.62
C HIS A 50 14.80 -6.47 -8.42
N ALA A 51 14.72 -6.51 -9.75
CA ALA A 51 15.13 -5.40 -10.59
C ALA A 51 14.18 -4.19 -10.43
N GLY A 52 14.70 -2.99 -10.19
CA GLY A 52 13.88 -1.78 -10.02
C GLY A 52 13.03 -1.78 -8.75
N ILE A 53 11.86 -1.15 -8.80
CA ILE A 53 10.89 -1.14 -7.69
C ILE A 53 9.60 -1.88 -8.08
N PRO A 54 8.83 -2.43 -7.12
CA PRO A 54 7.56 -3.13 -7.43
C PRO A 54 6.58 -2.29 -8.26
N LEU A 55 6.53 -0.97 -8.05
CA LEU A 55 5.69 -0.04 -8.82
C LEU A 55 6.06 0.05 -10.31
N ASP A 56 7.26 -0.36 -10.72
CA ASP A 56 7.62 -0.41 -12.16
C ASP A 56 6.90 -1.52 -12.91
N TYR A 57 6.46 -2.56 -12.20
CA TYR A 57 5.69 -3.67 -12.76
C TYR A 57 4.18 -3.40 -12.76
N ALA A 58 3.76 -2.21 -12.32
CA ALA A 58 2.35 -1.84 -12.27
C ALA A 58 1.85 -1.39 -13.64
N THR A 59 0.65 -1.84 -13.98
CA THR A 59 -0.08 -1.31 -15.12
C THR A 59 -0.59 0.10 -14.81
N HIS A 60 -0.88 0.88 -15.84
CA HIS A 60 -1.39 2.25 -15.67
C HIS A 60 -2.65 2.30 -14.78
N GLU A 61 -3.56 1.34 -14.93
CA GLU A 61 -4.82 1.27 -14.18
C GLU A 61 -4.57 1.00 -12.68
N GLU A 62 -3.66 0.08 -12.38
CA GLU A 62 -3.29 -0.24 -11.00
C GLU A 62 -2.56 0.92 -10.33
N LEU A 63 -1.69 1.58 -11.07
CA LEU A 63 -0.93 2.73 -10.61
C LEU A 63 -1.88 3.92 -10.32
N LEU A 64 -2.91 4.09 -11.15
CA LEU A 64 -3.97 5.07 -10.95
C LEU A 64 -4.84 4.74 -9.74
N LEU A 65 -5.15 3.45 -9.51
CA LEU A 65 -5.86 2.99 -8.31
C LEU A 65 -5.04 3.28 -7.04
N LEU A 66 -3.77 2.90 -7.02
CA LEU A 66 -2.84 3.19 -5.92
C LEU A 66 -2.75 4.70 -5.66
N TYR A 67 -2.63 5.51 -6.71
CA TYR A 67 -2.59 6.96 -6.60
C TYR A 67 -3.87 7.54 -6.00
N LYS A 68 -5.03 7.07 -6.44
CA LYS A 68 -6.32 7.53 -5.94
C LYS A 68 -6.48 7.20 -4.45
N VAL A 69 -6.19 5.96 -4.06
CA VAL A 69 -6.26 5.54 -2.65
C VAL A 69 -5.27 6.34 -1.79
N ALA A 70 -4.05 6.57 -2.28
CA ALA A 70 -3.06 7.37 -1.58
C ALA A 70 -3.56 8.80 -1.31
N LYS A 71 -4.17 9.44 -2.31
CA LYS A 71 -4.79 10.75 -2.13
C LYS A 71 -5.96 10.72 -1.15
N GLU A 72 -6.87 9.75 -1.25
CA GLU A 72 -8.02 9.65 -0.35
C GLU A 72 -7.59 9.50 1.12
N VAL A 73 -6.52 8.75 1.37
CA VAL A 73 -5.97 8.57 2.72
C VAL A 73 -5.34 9.86 3.24
N VAL A 74 -4.63 10.62 2.40
CA VAL A 74 -3.96 11.87 2.80
C VAL A 74 -4.92 13.05 2.92
N ASP A 75 -5.93 13.12 2.05
CA ASP A 75 -6.94 14.19 2.02
C ASP A 75 -7.93 14.10 3.19
N SER A 76 -8.09 12.90 3.77
CA SER A 76 -8.91 12.67 4.97
C SER A 76 -8.08 12.22 6.20
N PRO A 77 -7.23 13.09 6.78
CA PRO A 77 -6.47 12.77 7.98
C PRO A 77 -7.30 12.84 9.29
N HIS A 78 -8.55 13.32 9.24
CA HIS A 78 -9.53 13.29 10.33
C HIS A 78 -10.86 12.74 9.77
N GLY A 79 -11.59 11.81 10.36
CA GLY A 79 -11.48 11.19 11.66
C GLY A 79 -12.83 10.55 12.01
N GLU A 80 -13.14 9.39 11.43
CA GLU A 80 -14.14 8.41 11.94
C GLU A 80 -14.27 7.21 10.99
N LEU A 81 -14.35 7.50 9.68
CA LEU A 81 -14.49 6.48 8.64
C LEU A 81 -13.23 5.62 8.48
N SER A 82 -12.04 6.22 8.57
CA SER A 82 -10.78 5.49 8.42
C SER A 82 -10.52 4.55 9.60
N ARG A 83 -10.69 4.97 10.87
CA ARG A 83 -10.50 4.09 12.03
C ARG A 83 -11.50 2.93 12.10
N ALA A 84 -12.79 3.18 11.81
CA ALA A 84 -13.83 2.16 11.88
C ALA A 84 -13.74 1.16 10.71
N ARG A 85 -13.43 1.65 9.50
CA ARG A 85 -13.22 0.81 8.31
C ARG A 85 -11.89 0.05 8.40
N MET A 86 -10.83 0.67 8.93
CA MET A 86 -9.53 0.05 9.24
C MET A 86 -9.66 -1.02 10.33
N ARG A 87 -10.44 -0.80 11.40
CA ARG A 87 -10.72 -1.86 12.41
C ARG A 87 -11.45 -3.06 11.81
N ARG A 88 -12.43 -2.83 10.93
CA ARG A 88 -13.14 -3.90 10.21
C ARG A 88 -12.26 -4.63 9.22
N ALA A 89 -11.46 -3.90 8.43
CA ALA A 89 -10.57 -4.46 7.41
C ALA A 89 -9.38 -5.22 8.04
N MET A 90 -8.83 -4.74 9.17
CA MET A 90 -7.79 -5.44 9.94
C MET A 90 -8.29 -6.67 10.71
N GLY A 91 -9.58 -7.02 10.62
CA GLY A 91 -10.12 -8.19 11.33
C GLY A 91 -9.96 -8.12 12.85
N LEU A 92 -9.90 -6.92 13.43
CA LEU A 92 -9.89 -6.72 14.89
C LEU A 92 -11.32 -6.90 15.45
N SER A 93 -11.93 -8.03 15.11
CA SER A 93 -12.78 -8.80 16.01
C SER A 93 -11.83 -9.67 16.85
N GLU A 94 -12.20 -10.03 18.07
CA GLU A 94 -11.36 -10.66 19.10
C GLU A 94 -10.65 -12.00 18.76
N LYS A 95 -10.50 -12.42 17.50
CA LYS A 95 -9.78 -13.64 17.09
C LYS A 95 -9.19 -13.54 15.68
N GLY A 96 -7.85 -13.56 15.54
CA GLY A 96 -7.19 -13.87 14.26
C GLY A 96 -5.81 -13.24 14.05
N ASP A 97 -4.78 -13.76 14.71
CA ASP A 97 -3.41 -13.20 14.77
C ASP A 97 -2.43 -13.70 13.66
N GLU A 98 -2.89 -14.42 12.64
CA GLU A 98 -1.95 -15.19 11.79
C GLU A 98 -1.33 -14.43 10.60
N LYS A 99 -2.06 -13.53 9.91
CA LYS A 99 -1.58 -12.93 8.65
C LYS A 99 -0.58 -11.78 8.82
N LYS A 100 -0.66 -11.02 9.92
CA LYS A 100 0.29 -9.95 10.26
C LYS A 100 1.72 -10.46 10.50
N SER A 101 1.89 -11.76 10.77
CA SER A 101 3.19 -12.36 11.03
C SER A 101 4.04 -12.57 9.77
N LEU A 102 3.45 -12.60 8.57
CA LEU A 102 4.20 -12.82 7.32
C LEU A 102 5.04 -11.58 6.96
N TRP A 103 4.43 -10.39 7.00
CA TRP A 103 5.12 -9.11 6.83
C TRP A 103 6.18 -8.89 7.92
N LYS A 104 5.88 -9.26 9.17
CA LYS A 104 6.82 -9.16 10.29
C LYS A 104 8.03 -10.11 10.12
N LYS A 105 7.90 -11.22 9.41
CA LYS A 105 9.03 -12.11 9.06
C LYS A 105 9.89 -11.55 7.94
N LEU A 106 9.29 -10.87 6.96
CA LEU A 106 10.00 -10.26 5.83
C LEU A 106 10.80 -9.01 6.25
N PHE A 107 10.29 -8.21 7.20
CA PHE A 107 10.98 -7.02 7.72
C PHE A 107 11.90 -7.27 8.94
N LYS A 108 12.07 -8.52 9.42
CA LYS A 108 12.89 -8.87 10.60
C LYS A 108 14.19 -9.63 10.27
N LYS A 109 14.77 -9.40 9.09
CA LYS A 109 16.12 -9.88 8.80
C LYS A 109 16.99 -8.74 8.28
N GLY A 110 17.28 -7.82 9.20
CA GLY A 110 18.51 -7.04 9.23
C GLY A 110 19.39 -7.60 10.34
#